data_AF-A0A2C6AG94-F1
#
_entry.id   AF-A0A2C6AG94-F1
#
_cell.length_a   1.000
_cell.length_b   1.000
_cell.length_c   1.000
_cell.angle_alpha   90.00
_cell.angle_beta   90.00
_cell.angle_gamma   90.00
#
_symmetry.space_group_name_H-M   'P 1'
#
loop_
_entity.id
_entity.type
_entity.pdbx_description
1 polymer ?
#
loop_
_entity_poly.entity_id
_entity_poly.type
_entity_poly.pdbx_seq_one_letter_code
_entity_poly.pdbx_strand_id
1 'polypeptide(L)'
;MGEGWSDFMAAAVLTKPTDDRSKNFVVGSWLAGTEAGLRIRPYSTDLAVNELRYEDTNNMNNSHKVGVVWGVALYDMLWNIIEKHPVTDQEYPEFDSRGVPTDGRYLAMKLVIGGLSLQPCTASMIDGRDSILDADIALTGGENQREIWTAFAKRGLGQGAKHTAFKNENGEGVPLENSDAGGGGNHSANSTKQSG
;
A
#
# COMPACT_ATOMS: atom_id res chain seq x y z
N MET A 1 2.85 -12.86 -4.03
CA MET A 1 2.17 -11.89 -3.14
C MET A 1 1.04 -12.49 -2.32
N GLY A 2 0.32 -13.54 -2.81
CA GLY A 2 -0.71 -14.32 -2.09
C GLY A 2 -0.70 -14.28 -0.57
N GLU A 3 0.34 -14.88 0.03
CA GLU A 3 0.53 -14.98 1.48
C GLU A 3 0.51 -13.63 2.21
N GLY A 4 1.09 -12.59 1.62
CA GLY A 4 1.13 -11.25 2.20
C GLY A 4 -0.22 -10.54 2.18
N TRP A 5 -1.07 -10.77 1.16
CA TRP A 5 -2.44 -10.24 1.17
C TRP A 5 -3.27 -10.86 2.28
N SER A 6 -3.17 -12.18 2.47
CA SER A 6 -3.90 -12.89 3.52
C SER A 6 -3.50 -12.39 4.92
N ASP A 7 -2.19 -12.27 5.18
CA ASP A 7 -1.69 -11.76 6.45
C ASP A 7 -2.08 -10.29 6.68
N PHE A 8 -2.02 -9.45 5.64
CA PHE A 8 -2.46 -8.06 5.70
C PHE A 8 -3.94 -7.95 6.08
N MET A 9 -4.83 -8.73 5.45
CA MET A 9 -6.26 -8.67 5.77
C MET A 9 -6.52 -9.08 7.22
N ALA A 10 -5.79 -10.07 7.74
CA ALA A 10 -5.86 -10.43 9.15
C ALA A 10 -5.38 -9.30 10.07
N ALA A 11 -4.26 -8.63 9.73
CA ALA A 11 -3.74 -7.49 10.48
C ALA A 11 -4.73 -6.32 10.49
N ALA A 12 -5.27 -5.96 9.33
CA ALA A 12 -6.20 -4.85 9.18
C ALA A 12 -7.50 -5.09 9.96
N VAL A 13 -8.12 -6.28 9.84
CA VAL A 13 -9.35 -6.62 10.58
C VAL A 13 -9.15 -6.54 12.10
N LEU A 14 -7.97 -6.91 12.59
CA LEU A 14 -7.65 -6.90 14.03
C LEU A 14 -7.17 -5.53 14.55
N THR A 15 -7.09 -4.52 13.69
CA THR A 15 -6.70 -3.15 14.08
C THR A 15 -7.85 -2.46 14.81
N LYS A 16 -7.53 -1.83 15.94
CA LYS A 16 -8.49 -1.17 16.84
C LYS A 16 -8.19 0.33 16.99
N PRO A 17 -9.17 1.16 17.42
CA PRO A 17 -8.95 2.60 17.66
C PRO A 17 -7.86 2.93 18.70
N THR A 18 -7.58 2.01 19.62
CA THR A 18 -6.54 2.19 20.65
C THR A 18 -5.14 1.79 20.18
N ASP A 19 -5.03 1.22 18.98
CA ASP A 19 -3.74 0.83 18.41
C ASP A 19 -3.09 2.04 17.72
N ASP A 20 -1.76 2.05 17.67
CA ASP A 20 -0.98 3.03 16.93
C ASP A 20 0.12 2.36 16.08
N ARG A 21 0.82 3.16 15.28
CA ARG A 21 1.87 2.69 14.36
C ARG A 21 2.98 1.86 15.00
N SER A 22 3.20 1.96 16.32
CA SER A 22 4.19 1.17 17.05
C SER A 22 3.74 -0.27 17.29
N LYS A 23 2.47 -0.58 17.06
CA LYS A 23 1.94 -1.93 17.21
C LYS A 23 2.60 -2.90 16.24
N ASN A 24 3.13 -3.98 16.80
CA ASN A 24 3.60 -5.13 16.05
C ASN A 24 2.46 -6.14 15.89
N PHE A 25 2.28 -6.67 14.68
CA PHE A 25 1.34 -7.75 14.41
C PHE A 25 2.10 -9.06 14.18
N VAL A 26 1.81 -10.06 15.02
CA VAL A 26 2.40 -11.40 14.95
C VAL A 26 1.35 -12.39 14.48
N VAL A 27 1.64 -13.07 13.37
CA VAL A 27 0.74 -14.10 12.83
C VAL A 27 0.91 -15.41 13.58
N GLY A 28 -0.19 -15.91 14.13
CA GLY A 28 -0.29 -17.29 14.64
C GLY A 28 0.48 -17.57 15.93
N SER A 29 0.79 -16.56 16.76
CA SER A 29 1.51 -16.75 18.03
C SER A 29 0.80 -17.75 18.96
N TRP A 30 -0.53 -17.65 19.09
CA TRP A 30 -1.32 -18.58 19.88
C TRP A 30 -1.21 -20.03 19.37
N LEU A 31 -1.34 -20.22 18.06
CA LEU A 31 -1.25 -21.55 17.43
C LEU A 31 0.16 -22.14 17.54
N ALA A 32 1.19 -21.30 17.36
CA ALA A 32 2.59 -21.70 17.45
C ALA A 32 3.06 -21.95 18.88
N GLY A 33 2.33 -21.44 19.89
CA GLY A 33 2.74 -21.47 21.29
C GLY A 33 3.99 -20.62 21.57
N THR A 34 4.31 -19.64 20.72
CA THR A 34 5.48 -18.76 20.89
C THR A 34 5.13 -17.32 20.56
N GLU A 35 5.77 -16.37 21.23
CA GLU A 35 5.61 -14.92 20.94
C GLU A 35 6.10 -14.54 19.53
N ALA A 36 7.00 -15.34 18.95
CA ALA A 36 7.52 -15.11 17.60
C ALA A 36 6.51 -15.43 16.48
N GLY A 37 5.54 -16.32 16.75
CA GLY A 37 4.55 -16.74 15.75
C GLY A 37 5.16 -17.55 14.59
N LEU A 38 4.52 -17.46 13.42
CA LEU A 38 4.81 -18.34 12.27
C LEU A 38 5.65 -17.69 11.17
N ARG A 39 5.88 -16.38 11.24
CA ARG A 39 6.57 -15.62 10.18
C ARG A 39 8.01 -15.31 10.57
N ILE A 40 8.84 -15.04 9.57
CA ILE A 40 10.28 -14.78 9.78
C ILE A 40 10.55 -13.49 10.56
N ARG A 41 9.58 -12.56 10.58
CA ARG A 41 9.55 -11.31 11.34
C ARG A 41 8.08 -10.97 11.66
N PRO A 42 7.81 -10.25 12.76
CA PRO A 42 6.50 -9.61 12.94
C PRO A 42 6.28 -8.52 11.87
N TYR A 43 5.03 -8.21 11.59
CA TYR A 43 4.69 -7.02 10.81
C TYR A 43 4.82 -5.80 11.72
N SER A 44 5.76 -4.90 11.38
CA SER A 44 6.10 -3.73 12.17
C SER A 44 6.44 -2.57 11.26
N THR A 45 6.04 -1.36 11.66
CA THR A 45 6.49 -0.12 10.99
C THR A 45 7.91 0.28 11.44
N ASP A 46 8.50 -0.39 12.42
CA ASP A 46 9.88 -0.15 12.82
C ASP A 46 10.85 -1.02 12.00
N LEU A 47 11.77 -0.37 11.28
CA LEU A 47 12.80 -1.06 10.49
C LEU A 47 13.82 -1.80 11.36
N ALA A 48 13.94 -1.48 12.65
CA ALA A 48 14.76 -2.24 13.59
C ALA A 48 14.11 -3.56 14.01
N VAL A 49 12.77 -3.67 13.90
CA VAL A 49 11.99 -4.87 14.24
C VAL A 49 11.75 -5.75 13.01
N ASN A 50 11.48 -5.13 11.87
CA ASN A 50 11.37 -5.80 10.59
C ASN A 50 12.08 -4.95 9.54
N GLU A 51 13.26 -5.41 9.12
CA GLU A 51 14.18 -4.73 8.21
C GLU A 51 13.90 -5.01 6.73
N LEU A 52 12.96 -5.92 6.43
CA LEU A 52 12.79 -6.49 5.11
C LEU A 52 12.39 -5.46 4.05
N ARG A 53 12.97 -5.61 2.86
CA ARG A 53 12.84 -4.77 1.67
C ARG A 53 12.66 -5.62 0.42
N TYR A 54 12.26 -4.98 -0.68
CA TYR A 54 11.95 -5.64 -1.94
C TYR A 54 13.08 -6.53 -2.46
N GLU A 55 14.32 -6.06 -2.43
CA GLU A 55 15.48 -6.82 -2.90
C GLU A 55 15.76 -8.10 -2.10
N ASP A 56 15.31 -8.21 -0.84
CA ASP A 56 15.49 -9.41 -0.03
C ASP A 56 14.80 -10.63 -0.64
N THR A 57 13.75 -10.40 -1.44
CA THR A 57 13.03 -11.45 -2.16
C THR A 57 13.91 -12.21 -3.14
N ASN A 58 15.03 -11.62 -3.61
CA ASN A 58 16.00 -12.30 -4.49
C ASN A 58 16.59 -13.56 -3.84
N ASN A 59 16.64 -13.61 -2.52
CA ASN A 59 17.21 -14.71 -1.75
C ASN A 59 16.14 -15.59 -1.09
N MET A 60 14.88 -15.49 -1.52
CA MET A 60 13.75 -16.21 -0.95
C MET A 60 13.15 -17.18 -1.96
N ASN A 61 13.04 -18.45 -1.57
CA ASN A 61 12.45 -19.52 -2.38
C ASN A 61 11.11 -20.04 -1.83
N ASN A 62 10.51 -19.34 -0.87
CA ASN A 62 9.27 -19.74 -0.23
C ASN A 62 8.25 -18.59 -0.24
N SER A 63 7.02 -18.90 -0.64
CA SER A 63 5.92 -17.94 -0.78
C SER A 63 5.59 -17.20 0.51
N HIS A 64 5.71 -17.84 1.68
CA HIS A 64 5.45 -17.19 2.97
C HIS A 64 6.51 -16.12 3.26
N LYS A 65 7.80 -16.40 3.01
CA LYS A 65 8.88 -15.41 3.23
C LYS A 65 8.72 -14.21 2.29
N VAL A 66 8.48 -14.46 1.01
CA VAL A 66 8.17 -13.41 0.02
C VAL A 66 6.90 -12.66 0.42
N GLY A 67 5.92 -13.37 0.99
CA GLY A 67 4.69 -12.81 1.56
C GLY A 67 4.94 -11.81 2.67
N VAL A 68 5.90 -12.05 3.56
CA VAL A 68 6.26 -11.09 4.63
C VAL A 68 6.78 -9.77 4.05
N VAL A 69 7.61 -9.81 3.01
CA VAL A 69 8.11 -8.58 2.35
C VAL A 69 6.96 -7.76 1.77
N TRP A 70 6.02 -8.42 1.08
CA TRP A 70 4.83 -7.75 0.54
C TRP A 70 3.90 -7.23 1.64
N GLY A 71 3.59 -8.08 2.62
CA GLY A 71 2.67 -7.76 3.71
C GLY A 71 3.18 -6.63 4.59
N VAL A 72 4.51 -6.51 4.82
CA VAL A 72 5.05 -5.41 5.63
C VAL A 72 4.97 -4.07 4.91
N ALA A 73 5.07 -4.03 3.58
CA ALA A 73 4.80 -2.82 2.80
C ALA A 73 3.32 -2.40 2.89
N LEU A 74 2.39 -3.37 2.82
CA LEU A 74 0.97 -3.11 3.05
C LEU A 74 0.68 -2.68 4.49
N TYR A 75 1.42 -3.19 5.47
CA TYR A 75 1.27 -2.80 6.88
C TYR A 75 1.75 -1.36 7.11
N ASP A 76 2.84 -0.93 6.47
CA ASP A 76 3.22 0.48 6.47
C ASP A 76 2.15 1.36 5.79
N MET A 77 1.54 0.87 4.71
CA MET A 77 0.46 1.59 4.01
C MET A 77 -0.78 1.73 4.90
N LEU A 78 -1.17 0.67 5.62
CA LEU A 78 -2.27 0.70 6.58
C LEU A 78 -2.09 1.84 7.57
N TRP A 79 -0.92 1.93 8.20
CA TRP A 79 -0.67 2.95 9.22
C TRP A 79 -0.60 4.36 8.64
N ASN A 80 0.01 4.56 7.47
CA ASN A 80 -0.01 5.87 6.81
C ASN A 80 -1.45 6.33 6.48
N ILE A 81 -2.30 5.40 6.01
CA ILE A 81 -3.71 5.71 5.71
C ILE A 81 -4.49 5.99 7.01
N ILE A 82 -4.27 5.22 8.07
CA ILE A 82 -4.92 5.42 9.38
C ILE A 82 -4.53 6.77 10.00
N GLU A 83 -3.27 7.18 9.89
CA GLU A 83 -2.81 8.48 10.38
C GLU A 83 -3.52 9.65 9.66
N LYS A 84 -3.90 9.46 8.40
CA LYS A 84 -4.67 10.44 7.61
C LYS A 84 -6.19 10.35 7.84
N HIS A 85 -6.70 9.12 7.95
CA HIS A 85 -8.11 8.78 8.12
C HIS A 85 -8.26 7.89 9.36
N PRO A 86 -8.47 8.47 10.56
CA PRO A 86 -8.46 7.71 11.82
C PRO A 86 -9.45 6.55 11.85
N VAL A 87 -9.09 5.49 12.58
CA VAL A 87 -9.94 4.31 12.79
C VAL A 87 -11.08 4.62 13.75
N THR A 88 -12.25 4.03 13.46
CA THR A 88 -13.46 4.05 14.27
C THR A 88 -13.65 2.73 15.00
N ASP A 89 -14.51 2.70 16.02
CA ASP A 89 -14.87 1.48 16.76
C ASP A 89 -15.90 0.60 16.04
N GLN A 90 -16.27 0.95 14.80
CA GLN A 90 -17.28 0.23 14.03
C GLN A 90 -16.79 -1.16 13.62
N GLU A 91 -17.69 -2.14 13.66
CA GLU A 91 -17.45 -3.51 13.20
C GLU A 91 -17.56 -3.65 11.68
N TYR A 92 -18.30 -2.74 11.04
CA TYR A 92 -18.52 -2.70 9.59
C TYR A 92 -18.14 -1.32 9.03
N PRO A 93 -17.74 -1.23 7.74
CA PRO A 93 -17.42 0.04 7.12
C PRO A 93 -18.66 0.92 6.97
N GLU A 94 -18.51 2.19 7.35
CA GLU A 94 -19.38 3.26 6.89
C GLU A 94 -18.77 3.92 5.65
N PHE A 95 -19.62 4.33 4.70
CA PHE A 95 -19.20 4.88 3.42
C PHE A 95 -19.75 6.29 3.23
N ASP A 96 -18.93 7.17 2.65
CA ASP A 96 -19.37 8.48 2.20
C ASP A 96 -20.31 8.39 0.98
N SER A 97 -20.81 9.54 0.51
CA SER A 97 -21.68 9.62 -0.67
C SER A 97 -21.04 9.12 -1.99
N ARG A 98 -19.71 8.98 -2.03
CA ARG A 98 -18.95 8.46 -3.18
C ARG A 98 -18.70 6.95 -3.04
N GLY A 99 -19.06 6.33 -1.92
CA GLY A 99 -18.77 4.92 -1.63
C GLY A 99 -17.36 4.68 -1.08
N VAL A 100 -16.70 5.72 -0.56
CA VAL A 100 -15.37 5.65 0.05
C VAL A 100 -15.54 5.35 1.55
N PRO A 101 -14.84 4.35 2.12
CA PRO A 101 -14.83 4.16 3.56
C PRO A 101 -14.31 5.40 4.29
N THR A 102 -14.99 5.82 5.35
CA THR A 102 -14.60 6.99 6.16
C THR A 102 -13.49 6.70 7.18
N ASP A 103 -13.18 5.42 7.36
CA ASP A 103 -12.21 4.86 8.30
C ASP A 103 -10.99 4.33 7.53
N GLY A 104 -9.78 4.69 7.98
CA GLY A 104 -8.54 4.35 7.28
C GLY A 104 -8.21 2.86 7.21
N ARG A 105 -8.64 2.06 8.20
CA ARG A 105 -8.49 0.60 8.16
C ARG A 105 -9.34 0.03 7.02
N TYR A 106 -10.61 0.43 6.92
CA TYR A 106 -11.48 -0.04 5.84
C TYR A 106 -11.10 0.54 4.48
N LEU A 107 -10.61 1.78 4.43
CA LEU A 107 -10.09 2.38 3.20
C LEU A 107 -8.88 1.59 2.70
N ALA A 108 -7.90 1.30 3.56
CA ALA A 108 -6.74 0.49 3.20
C ALA A 108 -7.15 -0.92 2.69
N MET A 109 -8.10 -1.57 3.36
CA MET A 109 -8.64 -2.86 2.91
C MET A 109 -9.32 -2.75 1.54
N LYS A 110 -10.13 -1.69 1.32
CA LYS A 110 -10.83 -1.45 0.06
C LYS A 110 -9.86 -1.19 -1.09
N LEU A 111 -8.79 -0.43 -0.85
CA LEU A 111 -7.72 -0.20 -1.83
C LEU A 111 -6.98 -1.49 -2.17
N VAL A 112 -6.68 -2.35 -1.19
CA VAL A 112 -6.08 -3.67 -1.45
C VAL A 112 -6.99 -4.55 -2.30
N ILE A 113 -8.30 -4.59 -2.02
CA ILE A 113 -9.28 -5.32 -2.83
C ILE A 113 -9.38 -4.73 -4.26
N GLY A 114 -9.31 -3.41 -4.39
CA GLY A 114 -9.25 -2.74 -5.67
C GLY A 114 -8.00 -3.14 -6.47
N GLY A 115 -6.83 -3.10 -5.85
CA GLY A 115 -5.57 -3.51 -6.47
C GLY A 115 -5.57 -4.99 -6.88
N LEU A 116 -6.12 -5.88 -6.05
CA LEU A 116 -6.32 -7.30 -6.40
C LEU A 116 -7.18 -7.48 -7.65
N SER A 117 -8.15 -6.59 -7.87
CA SER A 117 -9.07 -6.63 -9.02
C SER A 117 -8.46 -6.03 -10.30
N LEU A 118 -7.53 -5.08 -10.15
CA LEU A 118 -6.91 -4.36 -11.28
C LEU A 118 -5.61 -5.01 -11.78
N GLN A 119 -4.88 -5.69 -10.91
CA GLN A 119 -3.57 -6.24 -11.26
C GLN A 119 -3.64 -7.33 -12.35
N PRO A 120 -2.58 -7.51 -13.16
CA PRO A 120 -2.51 -8.59 -14.13
C PRO A 120 -2.45 -9.97 -13.44
N CYS A 121 -2.78 -11.03 -14.19
CA CYS A 121 -2.83 -12.40 -13.67
C CYS A 121 -1.50 -12.88 -13.04
N THR A 122 -0.36 -12.45 -13.61
CA THR A 122 0.98 -12.75 -13.11
C THR A 122 1.68 -11.47 -12.66
N ALA A 123 1.13 -10.81 -11.64
CA ALA A 123 1.64 -9.56 -11.09
C ALA A 123 2.97 -9.74 -10.33
N SER A 124 3.94 -8.86 -10.62
CA SER A 124 5.08 -8.56 -9.75
C SER A 124 4.65 -7.67 -8.57
N MET A 125 5.54 -7.46 -7.58
CA MET A 125 5.25 -6.52 -6.48
C MET A 125 5.10 -5.08 -6.96
N ILE A 126 5.76 -4.72 -8.07
CA ILE A 126 5.61 -3.41 -8.71
C ILE A 126 4.19 -3.29 -9.29
N ASP A 127 3.72 -4.31 -10.02
CA ASP A 127 2.36 -4.31 -10.57
C ASP A 127 1.31 -4.25 -9.44
N GLY A 128 1.55 -4.97 -8.33
CA GLY A 128 0.68 -4.94 -7.16
C GLY A 128 0.59 -3.55 -6.52
N ARG A 129 1.72 -2.86 -6.35
CA ARG A 129 1.76 -1.47 -5.87
C ARG A 129 1.00 -0.54 -6.82
N ASP A 130 1.31 -0.61 -8.11
CA ASP A 130 0.73 0.28 -9.12
C ASP A 130 -0.78 0.09 -9.22
N SER A 131 -1.25 -1.16 -9.10
CA SER A 131 -2.69 -1.45 -9.06
C SER A 131 -3.40 -0.90 -7.82
N ILE A 132 -2.70 -0.78 -6.67
CA ILE A 132 -3.25 -0.14 -5.47
C ILE A 132 -3.31 1.39 -5.65
N LEU A 133 -2.30 1.98 -6.29
CA LEU A 133 -2.31 3.41 -6.64
C LEU A 133 -3.45 3.72 -7.62
N ASP A 134 -3.65 2.88 -8.63
CA ASP A 134 -4.77 3.00 -9.57
C ASP A 134 -6.13 2.81 -8.88
N ALA A 135 -6.22 1.90 -7.90
CA ALA A 135 -7.42 1.73 -7.10
C ALA A 135 -7.75 2.99 -6.29
N ASP A 136 -6.75 3.70 -5.76
CA ASP A 136 -6.95 4.96 -5.07
C ASP A 136 -7.37 6.08 -6.03
N ILE A 137 -6.79 6.16 -7.22
CA ILE A 137 -7.24 7.09 -8.27
C ILE A 137 -8.71 6.84 -8.61
N ALA A 138 -9.09 5.58 -8.83
CA ALA A 138 -10.45 5.22 -9.19
C ALA A 138 -11.47 5.46 -8.06
N LEU A 139 -11.08 5.27 -6.80
CA LEU A 139 -11.97 5.36 -5.64
C LEU A 139 -12.07 6.77 -5.07
N THR A 140 -10.94 7.45 -4.91
CA THR A 140 -10.83 8.73 -4.17
C THR A 140 -10.42 9.89 -5.06
N GLY A 141 -10.05 9.64 -6.33
CA GLY A 141 -9.42 10.65 -7.18
C GLY A 141 -7.93 10.83 -6.89
N GLY A 142 -7.30 9.90 -6.15
CA GLY A 142 -5.87 9.94 -5.85
C GLY A 142 -5.54 10.71 -4.57
N GLU A 143 -6.49 10.81 -3.64
CA GLU A 143 -6.30 11.56 -2.41
C GLU A 143 -5.24 10.93 -1.49
N ASN A 144 -4.84 9.66 -1.69
CA ASN A 144 -3.95 8.92 -0.79
C ASN A 144 -2.62 8.50 -1.45
N GLN A 145 -2.30 9.04 -2.63
CA GLN A 145 -1.12 8.64 -3.40
C GLN A 145 0.17 8.79 -2.60
N ARG A 146 0.32 9.89 -1.85
CA ARG A 146 1.52 10.15 -1.05
C ARG A 146 1.69 9.13 0.07
N GLU A 147 0.62 8.79 0.77
CA GLU A 147 0.62 7.82 1.87
C GLU A 147 0.99 6.42 1.35
N ILE A 148 0.42 6.03 0.21
CA ILE A 148 0.71 4.76 -0.46
C ILE A 148 2.16 4.73 -0.93
N TRP A 149 2.62 5.72 -1.70
CA TRP A 149 3.99 5.78 -2.20
C TRP A 149 5.02 5.76 -1.08
N THR A 150 4.79 6.52 0.00
CA THR A 150 5.71 6.60 1.14
C THR A 150 5.87 5.23 1.81
N ALA A 151 4.79 4.48 1.98
CA ALA A 151 4.83 3.14 2.56
C ALA A 151 5.64 2.16 1.69
N PHE A 152 5.36 2.13 0.38
CA PHE A 152 6.07 1.24 -0.54
C PHE A 152 7.55 1.65 -0.70
N ALA A 153 7.86 2.95 -0.80
CA ALA A 153 9.22 3.46 -0.88
C ALA A 153 10.08 3.06 0.32
N LYS A 154 9.53 3.11 1.53
CA LYS A 154 10.19 2.67 2.76
C LYS A 154 10.65 1.21 2.70
N ARG A 155 9.97 0.37 1.91
CA ARG A 155 10.28 -1.06 1.71
C ARG A 155 11.00 -1.35 0.40
N GLY A 156 11.57 -0.34 -0.25
CA GLY A 156 12.28 -0.50 -1.52
C GLY A 156 11.37 -0.70 -2.73
N LEU A 157 10.05 -0.49 -2.58
CA LEU A 157 9.05 -0.53 -3.66
C LEU A 157 8.66 0.89 -4.12
N GLY A 158 9.54 1.87 -3.96
CA GLY A 158 9.32 3.25 -4.41
C GLY A 158 9.56 3.43 -5.91
N GLN A 159 9.51 4.69 -6.34
CA GLN A 159 9.90 5.08 -7.69
C GLN A 159 11.35 4.64 -7.96
N GLY A 160 11.56 4.05 -9.14
CA GLY A 160 12.85 3.50 -9.53
C GLY A 160 13.09 2.04 -9.13
N ALA A 161 12.17 1.42 -8.38
CA ALA A 161 12.21 -0.02 -8.15
C ALA A 161 12.08 -0.76 -9.49
N LYS A 162 12.82 -1.87 -9.65
CA LYS A 162 12.84 -2.63 -10.90
C LYS A 162 12.62 -4.10 -10.67
N HIS A 163 11.78 -4.69 -11.51
CA HIS A 163 11.65 -6.13 -11.67
C HIS A 163 12.34 -6.54 -12.96
N THR A 164 13.30 -7.47 -12.88
CA THR A 164 13.98 -8.03 -14.05
C THR A 164 13.92 -9.55 -14.02
N ALA A 165 14.26 -10.20 -15.13
CA ALA A 165 14.31 -11.66 -15.20
C ALA A 165 15.27 -12.31 -14.19
N PHE A 166 16.23 -11.56 -13.64
CA PHE A 166 17.29 -12.09 -12.79
C PHE A 166 17.21 -11.61 -11.34
N LYS A 167 16.62 -10.43 -11.10
CA LYS A 167 16.55 -9.82 -9.76
C LYS A 167 15.54 -8.68 -9.66
N ASN A 168 15.20 -8.40 -8.41
CA ASN A 168 14.47 -7.24 -7.94
C ASN A 168 15.46 -6.21 -7.38
N GLU A 169 15.29 -4.94 -7.75
CA GLU A 169 16.11 -3.83 -7.26
C GLU A 169 15.23 -2.85 -6.48
N ASN A 170 15.73 -2.40 -5.32
CA ASN A 170 15.05 -1.39 -4.53
C ASN A 170 14.96 -0.05 -5.29
N GLY A 171 13.83 0.63 -5.11
CA GLY A 171 13.68 2.07 -5.34
C GLY A 171 13.13 2.72 -4.07
N GLU A 172 13.67 3.86 -3.68
CA GLU A 172 13.25 4.58 -2.47
C GLU A 172 12.55 5.91 -2.80
N GLY A 173 12.42 6.25 -4.10
CA GLY A 173 11.81 7.50 -4.50
C GLY A 173 10.32 7.54 -4.19
N VAL A 174 9.83 8.73 -3.81
CA VAL A 174 8.41 9.06 -3.76
C VAL A 174 8.19 10.10 -4.86
N PRO A 175 7.26 9.91 -5.81
CA PRO A 175 6.97 10.92 -6.81
C PRO A 175 6.59 12.25 -6.17
N LEU A 176 7.07 13.36 -6.73
CA LEU A 176 6.64 14.69 -6.31
C LEU A 176 5.14 14.83 -6.59
N GLU A 177 4.37 15.36 -5.65
CA GLU A 177 2.96 15.68 -5.88
C GLU A 177 2.86 16.70 -7.02
N ASN A 178 2.18 16.35 -8.11
CA ASN A 178 1.85 17.32 -9.15
C ASN A 178 0.82 18.29 -8.56
N SER A 179 1.18 19.56 -8.41
CA SER A 179 0.32 20.61 -7.84
C SER A 179 -0.88 21.01 -8.71
N ASP A 180 -1.15 20.35 -9.84
CA ASP A 180 -2.02 20.91 -10.90
C ASP A 180 -3.10 19.95 -11.42
N ALA A 181 -3.85 19.29 -10.53
CA ALA A 181 -5.12 18.62 -10.90
C ALA A 181 -6.37 19.49 -10.58
N GLY A 182 -6.21 20.82 -10.57
CA GLY A 182 -7.30 21.76 -10.30
C GLY A 182 -7.21 23.01 -11.15
N GLY A 183 -7.78 22.98 -12.37
CA GLY A 183 -7.87 24.18 -13.19
C GLY A 183 -8.42 23.94 -14.58
N GLY A 184 -9.74 23.92 -14.72
CA GLY A 184 -10.39 24.02 -16.02
C GLY A 184 -9.96 25.31 -16.72
N GLY A 185 -9.17 25.18 -17.78
CA GLY A 185 -8.64 26.27 -18.59
C GLY A 185 -9.11 26.14 -20.03
N ASN A 186 -10.27 26.71 -20.29
CA ASN A 186 -10.92 26.93 -21.57
C ASN A 186 -9.92 27.30 -22.71
N HIS A 187 -9.66 26.39 -23.65
CA HIS A 187 -8.98 26.75 -24.91
C HIS A 187 -10.00 27.31 -25.90
N SER A 188 -10.21 28.63 -25.80
CA SER A 188 -10.83 29.42 -26.85
C SER A 188 -9.84 30.43 -27.42
N ALA A 189 -9.71 30.36 -28.74
CA ALA A 189 -9.27 31.39 -29.68
C ALA A 189 -7.84 31.95 -29.58
N ASN A 190 -7.07 31.71 -30.64
CA ASN A 190 -6.42 32.84 -31.29
C ASN A 190 -6.36 32.65 -32.81
N SER A 191 -7.21 33.39 -33.52
CA SER A 191 -7.13 33.56 -34.97
C SER A 191 -6.08 34.64 -35.28
N THR A 192 -4.97 34.25 -35.87
CA THR A 192 -3.98 35.21 -36.36
C THR A 192 -4.42 35.75 -37.71
N LYS A 193 -4.79 37.04 -37.75
CA LYS A 193 -4.85 37.84 -38.98
C LYS A 193 -3.44 37.94 -39.56
N GLN A 194 -3.25 37.52 -40.81
CA GLN A 194 -2.12 37.95 -41.63
C GLN A 194 -2.49 39.24 -42.36
N SER A 195 -1.68 40.28 -42.16
CA SER A 195 -1.59 41.45 -43.02
C SER A 195 -0.13 41.59 -43.43
N GLY A 196 0.14 41.51 -44.72
CA GLY A 196 1.45 41.58 -45.34
C GLY A 196 1.38 41.06 -46.76
#